data_AF-A0A961MGM0-F1
#
_entry.id   AF-A0A961MGM0-F1
#
_cell.length_a   1.000
_cell.length_b   1.000
_cell.length_c   1.000
_cell.angle_alpha   90.00
_cell.angle_beta   90.00
_cell.angle_gamma   90.00
#
_symmetry.space_group_name_H-M   'P 1'
#
loop_
_entity.id
_entity.type
_entity.pdbx_description
1 polymer ?
#
loop_
_entity_poly.entity_id
_entity_poly.type
_entity_poly.pdbx_seq_one_letter_code
_entity_poly.pdbx_strand_id
1 'polypeptide(L)'
;IPQSLAYALLAGLPAEVGLYASIAPLVIYTILGTSRTLAVGPVAVASLMTAAAVGEIAAKGTPEYLGAAIALAFLSGLMLLVMGMLRMGFIASFLSHPVISGFITASGILIAASQIKHLLGIGANGKTLPDIARSLAMHIAEINLPTVAIGVTATAFLFWSRKGLQPLLRARGLSPRLAQLGMRTAPVIAVAVTILLTWGLGLENWGVRVVGDVPAGLPVPALPPLDAGLWAQLAVPALLISIVGYVETISVAQTLAAKRRQRIDPDQELVALGGANIGAALSGGFPVTGGFARSVVNFDAGAETPAAGAFTAIGMALATLTLTPALYYLPQATLAATIVVAVLTLVDLSALRRTLSYSRGDGAAMLATILVTLIGGVETGIGAGVGLSIALHLWRTSRPHVAILGQVPGTEHFRNIARHRVTTVPEILSIRIDESLYFPNARFLEDLIYDRVAADPALRHVVLNCPAINFIDSSALEALEAVNQQLKDAGVCLHLSEVKGPVMDRLTRSDLITHLTGRIFLTQCDALNALAPDITAATMAATRTETTR
;
A
#
# COMPACT_ATOMS: atom_id res chain seq x y z
N ILE A 1 2.76 -3.69 24.31
CA ILE A 1 1.76 -3.65 25.41
C ILE A 1 0.81 -2.46 25.25
N PRO A 2 1.17 -1.16 25.48
CA PRO A 2 0.17 -0.09 25.45
C PRO A 2 -0.53 0.04 24.09
N GLN A 3 0.22 -0.08 23.00
CA GLN A 3 -0.36 -0.09 21.65
C GLN A 3 -1.32 -1.25 21.44
N SER A 4 -1.00 -2.46 21.93
CA SER A 4 -1.87 -3.62 21.77
C SER A 4 -3.21 -3.43 22.49
N LEU A 5 -3.17 -2.94 23.75
CA LEU A 5 -4.37 -2.60 24.53
C LEU A 5 -5.19 -1.52 23.80
N ALA A 6 -4.53 -0.44 23.36
CA ALA A 6 -5.18 0.68 22.72
C ALA A 6 -5.84 0.28 21.39
N TYR A 7 -5.21 -0.61 20.62
CA TYR A 7 -5.75 -1.09 19.35
C TYR A 7 -6.91 -2.07 19.54
N ALA A 8 -6.94 -2.87 20.61
CA ALA A 8 -8.14 -3.63 20.95
C ALA A 8 -9.33 -2.72 21.29
N LEU A 9 -9.11 -1.66 22.07
CA LEU A 9 -10.14 -0.65 22.33
C LEU A 9 -10.61 0.07 21.06
N LEU A 10 -9.69 0.36 20.13
CA LEU A 10 -10.02 0.90 18.82
C LEU A 10 -10.87 -0.08 17.99
N ALA A 11 -10.60 -1.38 18.10
CA ALA A 11 -11.39 -2.45 17.51
C ALA A 11 -12.76 -2.66 18.20
N GLY A 12 -13.04 -1.95 19.29
CA GLY A 12 -14.27 -2.14 20.07
C GLY A 12 -14.27 -3.40 20.94
N LEU A 13 -13.09 -3.98 21.19
CA LEU A 13 -12.88 -5.19 21.96
C LEU A 13 -12.32 -4.88 23.36
N PRO A 14 -12.49 -5.80 24.33
CA PRO A 14 -11.80 -5.72 25.62
C PRO A 14 -10.29 -5.59 25.45
N ALA A 15 -9.62 -4.88 26.35
CA ALA A 15 -8.21 -4.48 26.17
C ALA A 15 -7.26 -5.70 26.13
N GLU A 16 -7.54 -6.73 26.92
CA GLU A 16 -6.81 -8.01 26.98
C GLU A 16 -6.73 -8.71 25.63
N VAL A 17 -7.75 -8.57 24.78
CA VAL A 17 -7.79 -9.19 23.45
C VAL A 17 -6.62 -8.72 22.60
N GLY A 18 -6.15 -7.48 22.80
CA GLY A 18 -4.95 -6.97 22.14
C GLY A 18 -3.67 -7.66 22.59
N LEU A 19 -3.59 -8.04 23.87
CA LEU A 19 -2.46 -8.82 24.38
C LEU A 19 -2.48 -10.22 23.78
N TYR A 20 -3.65 -10.87 23.76
CA TYR A 20 -3.84 -12.20 23.20
C TYR A 20 -3.49 -12.24 21.71
N ALA A 21 -3.99 -11.28 20.94
CA ALA A 21 -3.68 -11.09 19.53
C ALA A 21 -2.20 -10.76 19.24
N SER A 22 -1.31 -10.69 20.22
CA SER A 22 0.11 -10.44 19.99
C SER A 22 1.00 -11.66 20.32
N ILE A 23 0.56 -12.60 21.16
CA ILE A 23 1.44 -13.68 21.66
C ILE A 23 1.65 -14.76 20.58
N ALA A 24 0.61 -15.50 20.22
CA ALA A 24 0.71 -16.58 19.24
C ALA A 24 1.15 -16.08 17.84
N PRO A 25 0.69 -14.92 17.34
CA PRO A 25 1.12 -14.40 16.05
C PRO A 25 2.63 -14.15 15.95
N LEU A 26 3.25 -13.62 17.00
CA LEU A 26 4.70 -13.38 17.03
C LEU A 26 5.51 -14.68 17.00
N VAL A 27 5.04 -15.71 17.70
CA VAL A 27 5.68 -17.03 17.71
C VAL A 27 5.58 -17.67 16.32
N ILE A 28 4.40 -17.67 15.71
CA ILE A 28 4.20 -18.23 14.37
C ILE A 28 5.01 -17.46 13.32
N TYR A 29 5.01 -16.13 13.38
CA TYR A 29 5.79 -15.31 12.46
C TYR A 29 7.30 -15.56 12.62
N THR A 30 7.78 -15.85 13.83
CA THR A 30 9.20 -16.20 14.05
C THR A 30 9.62 -17.45 13.26
N ILE A 31 8.70 -18.39 13.05
CA ILE A 31 8.95 -19.66 12.35
C ILE A 31 8.80 -19.48 10.83
N LEU A 32 7.78 -18.76 10.39
CA LEU A 32 7.39 -18.69 8.98
C LEU A 32 7.90 -17.45 8.25
N GLY A 33 8.16 -16.35 8.95
CA GLY A 33 8.48 -15.04 8.37
C GLY A 33 9.90 -14.93 7.85
N THR A 34 10.08 -14.13 6.80
CA THR A 34 11.41 -13.87 6.21
C THR A 34 12.04 -12.58 6.73
N SER A 35 11.23 -11.62 7.21
CA SER A 35 11.75 -10.39 7.78
C SER A 35 12.34 -10.59 9.18
N ARG A 36 13.57 -10.12 9.35
CA ARG A 36 14.31 -10.19 10.62
C ARG A 36 13.84 -9.16 11.64
N THR A 37 13.19 -8.09 11.19
CA THR A 37 12.86 -6.94 12.04
C THR A 37 11.37 -6.66 12.13
N LEU A 38 10.55 -7.30 11.30
CA LEU A 38 9.10 -7.11 11.35
C LEU A 38 8.54 -7.60 12.69
N ALA A 39 7.68 -6.79 13.29
CA ALA A 39 6.96 -7.14 14.51
C ALA A 39 5.45 -7.21 14.20
N VAL A 40 4.93 -8.44 14.10
CA VAL A 40 3.51 -8.70 13.84
C VAL A 40 2.67 -8.52 15.09
N GLY A 41 1.48 -7.97 14.94
CA GLY A 41 0.46 -7.91 15.99
C GLY A 41 -0.66 -6.93 15.62
N PRO A 42 -1.47 -6.48 16.59
CA PRO A 42 -2.54 -5.53 16.32
C PRO A 42 -2.03 -4.24 15.72
N VAL A 43 -2.69 -3.69 14.71
CA VAL A 43 -2.37 -2.36 14.16
C VAL A 43 -3.61 -1.49 14.06
N ALA A 44 -3.43 -0.18 14.01
CA ALA A 44 -4.53 0.77 14.06
C ALA A 44 -5.53 0.61 12.90
N VAL A 45 -5.03 0.40 11.68
CA VAL A 45 -5.87 0.25 10.48
C VAL A 45 -6.72 -1.02 10.56
N ALA A 46 -6.09 -2.18 10.77
CA ALA A 46 -6.79 -3.46 10.93
C ALA A 46 -7.80 -3.43 12.09
N SER A 47 -7.49 -2.71 13.18
CA SER A 47 -8.40 -2.53 14.32
C SER A 47 -9.64 -1.74 13.92
N LEU A 48 -9.47 -0.62 13.21
CA LEU A 48 -10.59 0.20 12.74
C LEU A 48 -11.47 -0.55 11.73
N MET A 49 -10.85 -1.31 10.83
CA MET A 49 -11.56 -2.17 9.87
C MET A 49 -12.33 -3.30 10.58
N THR A 50 -11.71 -3.91 11.61
CA THR A 50 -12.39 -4.90 12.46
C THR A 50 -13.61 -4.28 13.15
N ALA A 51 -13.46 -3.09 13.75
CA ALA A 51 -14.56 -2.41 14.41
C ALA A 51 -15.72 -2.08 13.46
N ALA A 52 -15.41 -1.67 12.23
CA ALA A 52 -16.38 -1.37 11.20
C ALA A 52 -17.13 -2.63 10.75
N ALA A 53 -16.40 -3.67 10.35
CA ALA A 53 -16.98 -4.92 9.84
C ALA A 53 -17.80 -5.67 10.90
N VAL A 54 -17.25 -5.85 12.10
CA VAL A 54 -17.92 -6.57 13.18
C VAL A 54 -19.09 -5.77 13.74
N GLY A 55 -18.97 -4.44 13.76
CA GLY A 55 -20.01 -3.54 14.26
C GLY A 55 -21.28 -3.45 13.41
N GLU A 56 -21.28 -3.99 12.18
CA GLU A 56 -22.51 -4.16 11.39
C GLU A 56 -23.26 -5.46 11.75
N ILE A 57 -22.58 -6.44 12.35
CA ILE A 57 -23.10 -7.79 12.55
C ILE A 57 -23.51 -8.02 14.01
N ALA A 58 -22.73 -7.48 14.94
CA ALA A 58 -22.95 -7.66 16.37
C ALA A 58 -22.83 -6.35 17.15
N ALA A 59 -23.55 -6.25 18.26
CA ALA A 59 -23.45 -5.12 19.17
C ALA A 59 -22.15 -5.19 20.00
N LYS A 60 -21.51 -4.04 20.23
CA LYS A 60 -20.27 -3.98 21.01
C LYS A 60 -20.50 -4.49 22.44
N GLY A 61 -19.51 -5.23 22.95
CA GLY A 61 -19.54 -5.76 24.32
C GLY A 61 -20.26 -7.11 24.46
N THR A 62 -20.82 -7.67 23.39
CA THR A 62 -21.43 -9.02 23.44
C THR A 62 -20.42 -10.12 23.07
N PRO A 63 -20.64 -11.38 23.51
CA PRO A 63 -19.81 -12.51 23.09
C PRO A 63 -19.78 -12.71 21.57
N GLU A 64 -20.89 -12.40 20.88
CA GLU A 64 -20.99 -12.49 19.42
C GLU A 64 -20.04 -11.50 18.73
N TYR A 65 -19.83 -10.32 19.29
CA TYR A 65 -18.87 -9.34 18.78
C TYR A 65 -17.44 -9.88 18.83
N LEU A 66 -17.06 -10.48 19.97
CA LEU A 66 -15.75 -11.12 20.11
C LEU A 66 -15.63 -12.32 19.15
N GLY A 67 -16.65 -13.17 19.07
CA GLY A 67 -16.69 -14.31 18.16
C GLY A 67 -16.54 -13.91 16.69
N ALA A 68 -17.21 -12.83 16.26
CA ALA A 68 -17.10 -12.30 14.92
C ALA A 68 -15.70 -11.71 14.63
N ALA A 69 -15.06 -11.04 15.59
CA ALA A 69 -13.68 -10.57 15.45
C ALA A 69 -12.68 -11.73 15.32
N ILE A 70 -12.88 -12.81 16.09
CA ILE A 70 -12.08 -14.04 16.00
C ILE A 70 -12.29 -14.73 14.63
N ALA A 71 -13.55 -14.85 14.17
CA ALA A 71 -13.86 -15.39 12.84
C ALA A 71 -13.22 -14.57 11.72
N LEU A 72 -13.24 -13.23 11.85
CA LEU A 72 -12.62 -12.32 10.89
C LEU A 72 -11.10 -12.52 10.81
N ALA A 73 -10.42 -12.68 11.95
CA ALA A 73 -9.00 -13.02 12.01
C ALA A 73 -8.71 -14.37 11.34
N PHE A 74 -9.54 -15.38 11.61
CA PHE A 74 -9.39 -16.71 11.03
C PHE A 74 -9.56 -16.70 9.51
N LEU A 75 -10.64 -16.08 9.00
CA LEU A 75 -10.89 -15.95 7.57
C LEU A 75 -9.80 -15.15 6.87
N SER A 76 -9.34 -14.05 7.46
CA SER A 76 -8.21 -13.29 6.92
C SER A 76 -6.95 -14.14 6.84
N GLY A 77 -6.66 -14.91 7.89
CA GLY A 77 -5.53 -15.83 7.92
C GLY A 77 -5.61 -16.92 6.86
N LEU A 78 -6.79 -17.52 6.67
CA LEU A 78 -7.03 -18.51 5.63
C LEU A 78 -6.85 -17.94 4.23
N MET A 79 -7.41 -16.76 3.95
CA MET A 79 -7.27 -16.08 2.65
C MET A 79 -5.82 -15.74 2.35
N LEU A 80 -5.07 -15.22 3.33
CA LEU A 80 -3.63 -14.95 3.20
C LEU A 80 -2.82 -16.23 2.92
N LEU A 81 -3.13 -17.32 3.61
CA LEU A 81 -2.46 -18.61 3.42
C LEU A 81 -2.74 -19.15 2.00
N VAL A 82 -3.99 -19.11 1.55
CA VAL A 82 -4.37 -19.47 0.17
C VAL A 82 -3.65 -18.58 -0.86
N MET A 83 -3.61 -17.26 -0.64
CA MET A 83 -2.86 -16.34 -1.49
C MET A 83 -1.37 -16.68 -1.56
N GLY A 84 -0.75 -17.00 -0.43
CA GLY A 84 0.66 -17.42 -0.36
C GLY A 84 0.92 -18.73 -1.10
N MET A 85 0.05 -19.73 -0.93
CA MET A 85 0.16 -21.01 -1.65
C MET A 85 0.02 -20.85 -3.17
N LEU A 86 -0.84 -19.93 -3.61
CA LEU A 86 -1.05 -19.60 -5.02
C LEU A 86 0.00 -18.62 -5.58
N ARG A 87 1.02 -18.26 -4.79
CA ARG A 87 2.08 -17.31 -5.15
C ARG A 87 1.56 -15.95 -5.61
N MET A 88 0.55 -15.44 -4.89
CA MET A 88 -0.08 -14.17 -5.16
C MET A 88 0.63 -12.96 -4.52
N GLY A 89 1.92 -13.09 -4.16
CA GLY A 89 2.70 -12.00 -3.59
C GLY A 89 2.86 -10.79 -4.51
N PHE A 90 2.64 -10.98 -5.82
CA PHE A 90 2.58 -9.89 -6.79
C PHE A 90 1.44 -8.89 -6.54
N ILE A 91 0.39 -9.26 -5.77
CA ILE A 91 -0.76 -8.38 -5.47
C ILE A 91 -0.32 -7.05 -4.85
N ALA A 92 0.75 -7.06 -4.04
CA ALA A 92 1.32 -5.84 -3.48
C ALA A 92 1.71 -4.80 -4.54
N SER A 93 2.00 -5.24 -5.77
CA SER A 93 2.40 -4.39 -6.89
C SER A 93 1.24 -3.64 -7.55
N PHE A 94 -0.02 -4.06 -7.33
CA PHE A 94 -1.19 -3.36 -7.88
C PHE A 94 -1.61 -2.14 -7.06
N LEU A 95 -1.18 -2.09 -5.79
CA LEU A 95 -1.42 -0.94 -4.93
C LEU A 95 -0.32 0.09 -5.17
N SER A 96 -0.65 1.11 -5.97
CA SER A 96 0.28 2.19 -6.26
C SER A 96 0.65 2.94 -4.98
N HIS A 97 1.91 3.37 -4.88
CA HIS A 97 2.40 4.12 -3.73
C HIS A 97 1.55 5.36 -3.37
N PRO A 98 1.04 6.15 -4.35
CA PRO A 98 0.13 7.26 -4.05
C PRO A 98 -1.17 6.84 -3.37
N VAL A 99 -1.77 5.71 -3.77
CA VAL A 99 -3.00 5.20 -3.15
C VAL A 99 -2.74 4.74 -1.73
N ILE A 100 -1.67 3.98 -1.50
CA ILE A 100 -1.27 3.55 -0.15
C ILE A 100 -0.99 4.78 0.73
N SER A 101 -0.26 5.77 0.23
CA SER A 101 0.05 7.00 0.97
C SER A 101 -1.21 7.81 1.30
N GLY A 102 -2.12 7.95 0.33
CA GLY A 102 -3.41 8.62 0.54
C GLY A 102 -4.26 7.91 1.58
N PHE A 103 -4.31 6.57 1.49
CA PHE A 103 -5.00 5.73 2.45
C PHE A 103 -4.43 5.86 3.87
N ILE A 104 -3.13 5.67 4.06
CA ILE A 104 -2.46 5.81 5.36
C ILE A 104 -2.68 7.20 5.96
N THR A 105 -2.61 8.24 5.14
CA THR A 105 -2.85 9.63 5.55
C THR A 105 -4.28 9.80 6.07
N ALA A 106 -5.27 9.33 5.33
CA ALA A 106 -6.67 9.45 5.72
C ALA A 106 -7.04 8.59 6.92
N SER A 107 -6.58 7.34 6.97
CA SER A 107 -6.74 6.49 8.16
C SER A 107 -6.08 7.10 9.38
N GLY A 108 -4.87 7.68 9.25
CA GLY A 108 -4.19 8.37 10.34
C GLY A 108 -4.99 9.54 10.91
N ILE A 109 -5.59 10.36 10.03
CA ILE A 109 -6.49 11.45 10.42
C ILE A 109 -7.76 10.90 11.10
N LEU A 110 -8.41 9.90 10.51
CA LEU A 110 -9.64 9.30 11.03
C LEU A 110 -9.42 8.64 12.41
N ILE A 111 -8.30 7.93 12.58
CA ILE A 111 -7.91 7.33 13.85
C ILE A 111 -7.62 8.43 14.88
N ALA A 112 -6.85 9.47 14.52
CA ALA A 112 -6.59 10.58 15.45
C ALA A 112 -7.89 11.26 15.89
N ALA A 113 -8.83 11.50 14.96
CA ALA A 113 -10.14 12.06 15.26
C ALA A 113 -10.96 11.16 16.18
N SER A 114 -10.96 9.84 15.95
CA SER A 114 -11.70 8.88 16.79
C SER A 114 -11.15 8.78 18.21
N GLN A 115 -9.90 9.17 18.44
CA GLN A 115 -9.28 9.20 19.76
C GLN A 115 -9.61 10.44 20.59
N ILE A 116 -10.07 11.53 19.96
CA ILE A 116 -10.38 12.79 20.67
C ILE A 116 -11.38 12.57 21.80
N LYS A 117 -12.36 11.68 21.62
CA LYS A 117 -13.35 11.35 22.66
C LYS A 117 -12.72 10.82 23.95
N HIS A 118 -11.66 10.01 23.85
CA HIS A 118 -10.98 9.44 25.00
C HIS A 118 -10.05 10.47 25.66
N LEU A 119 -9.53 11.44 24.90
CA LEU A 119 -8.78 12.58 25.45
C LEU A 119 -9.69 13.57 26.18
N LEU A 120 -10.94 13.73 25.74
CA LEU A 120 -11.93 14.60 26.35
C LEU A 120 -12.76 13.93 27.47
N GLY A 121 -12.73 12.59 27.54
CA GLY A 121 -13.52 11.81 28.50
C GLY A 121 -15.01 11.67 28.14
N ILE A 122 -15.39 11.84 26.88
CA ILE A 122 -16.79 11.90 26.42
C ILE A 122 -17.25 10.63 25.68
N GLY A 123 -18.56 10.40 25.62
CA GLY A 123 -19.19 9.19 25.03
C GLY A 123 -19.40 9.19 23.51
N ALA A 124 -18.55 9.86 22.72
CA ALA A 124 -18.81 10.05 21.29
C ALA A 124 -18.60 8.78 20.43
N ASN A 125 -19.33 8.66 19.32
CA ASN A 125 -19.28 7.54 18.38
C ASN A 125 -19.33 8.03 16.92
N GLY A 126 -18.72 7.31 16.00
CA GLY A 126 -18.75 7.62 14.57
C GLY A 126 -17.83 6.74 13.77
N LYS A 127 -18.22 6.43 12.52
CA LYS A 127 -17.44 5.62 11.57
C LYS A 127 -16.66 6.49 10.58
N THR A 128 -17.18 7.66 10.27
CA THR A 128 -16.62 8.61 9.30
C THR A 128 -16.23 9.92 9.99
N LEU A 129 -15.39 10.74 9.35
CA LEU A 129 -14.96 12.02 9.93
C LEU A 129 -16.15 12.97 10.20
N PRO A 130 -17.14 13.13 9.29
CA PRO A 130 -18.33 13.92 9.58
C PRO A 130 -19.15 13.40 10.78
N ASP A 131 -19.31 12.09 10.90
CA ASP A 131 -20.05 11.48 12.03
C ASP A 131 -19.33 11.74 13.35
N ILE A 132 -18.01 11.54 13.38
CA ILE A 132 -17.18 11.80 14.56
C ILE A 132 -17.28 13.27 14.94
N ALA A 133 -17.12 14.20 13.99
CA ALA A 133 -17.19 15.63 14.24
C ALA A 133 -18.56 16.04 14.82
N ARG A 134 -19.65 15.54 14.23
CA ARG A 134 -21.01 15.79 14.72
C ARG A 134 -21.22 15.22 16.12
N SER A 135 -20.78 13.98 16.36
CA SER A 135 -20.94 13.33 17.66
C SER A 135 -20.13 14.03 18.76
N LEU A 136 -18.90 14.45 18.47
CA LEU A 136 -18.07 15.24 19.39
C LEU A 136 -18.73 16.58 19.74
N ALA A 137 -19.30 17.28 18.75
CA ALA A 137 -20.00 18.54 18.98
C ALA A 137 -21.23 18.38 19.89
N MET A 138 -21.98 17.28 19.74
CA MET A 138 -23.15 17.00 20.58
C MET A 138 -22.79 16.70 22.04
N HIS A 139 -21.65 16.05 22.30
CA HIS A 139 -21.24 15.62 23.65
C HIS A 139 -20.20 16.56 24.28
N ILE A 140 -19.99 17.77 23.73
CA ILE A 140 -18.96 18.70 24.21
C ILE A 140 -19.22 19.19 25.63
N ALA A 141 -20.47 19.16 26.09
CA ALA A 141 -20.85 19.54 27.46
C ALA A 141 -20.46 18.47 28.51
N GLU A 142 -20.12 17.24 28.08
CA GLU A 142 -19.81 16.11 28.97
C GLU A 142 -18.31 15.99 29.29
N ILE A 143 -17.50 16.99 28.93
CA ILE A 143 -16.04 16.95 29.06
C ILE A 143 -15.63 16.71 30.52
N ASN A 144 -14.78 15.71 30.73
CA ASN A 144 -14.17 15.43 32.02
C ASN A 144 -12.80 16.13 32.13
N LEU A 145 -12.72 17.20 32.92
CA LEU A 145 -11.50 18.01 33.06
C LEU A 145 -10.27 17.21 33.55
N PRO A 146 -10.38 16.32 34.55
CA PRO A 146 -9.26 15.44 34.94
C PRO A 146 -8.74 14.60 33.77
N THR A 147 -9.63 14.03 32.95
CA THR A 147 -9.27 13.26 31.76
C THR A 147 -8.55 14.12 30.73
N VAL A 148 -9.03 15.35 30.49
CA VAL A 148 -8.37 16.31 29.60
C VAL A 148 -6.96 16.64 30.08
N ALA A 149 -6.79 16.89 31.39
CA ALA A 149 -5.48 17.19 31.96
C ALA A 149 -4.50 16.03 31.72
N ILE A 150 -4.90 14.79 31.97
CA ILE A 150 -4.08 13.59 31.69
C ILE A 150 -3.79 13.48 30.18
N GLY A 151 -4.82 13.60 29.33
CA GLY A 151 -4.69 13.43 27.89
C GLY A 151 -3.77 14.46 27.24
N VAL A 152 -3.94 15.74 27.58
CA VAL A 152 -3.13 16.85 27.06
C VAL A 152 -1.69 16.73 27.55
N THR A 153 -1.47 16.48 28.85
CA THR A 153 -0.11 16.36 29.40
C THR A 153 0.63 15.14 28.85
N ALA A 154 -0.03 13.98 28.76
CA ALA A 154 0.53 12.79 28.14
C ALA A 154 0.86 13.02 26.66
N THR A 155 -0.05 13.65 25.90
CA THR A 155 0.18 13.98 24.48
C THR A 155 1.36 14.93 24.31
N ALA A 156 1.41 16.01 25.11
CA ALA A 156 2.51 16.98 25.10
C ALA A 156 3.85 16.33 25.44
N PHE A 157 3.89 15.50 26.49
CA PHE A 157 5.08 14.74 26.86
C PHE A 157 5.54 13.79 25.75
N LEU A 158 4.63 13.04 25.13
CA LEU A 158 4.96 12.10 24.06
C LEU A 158 5.45 12.82 22.79
N PHE A 159 4.89 13.96 22.42
CA PHE A 159 5.42 14.77 21.33
C PHE A 159 6.78 15.37 21.64
N TRP A 160 6.93 15.96 22.83
CA TRP A 160 8.18 16.56 23.28
C TRP A 160 9.29 15.51 23.37
N SER A 161 9.00 14.34 23.91
CA SER A 161 10.01 13.29 24.15
C SER A 161 10.69 12.80 22.87
N ARG A 162 10.01 12.87 21.72
CA ARG A 162 10.58 12.51 20.40
C ARG A 162 11.73 13.40 19.94
N LYS A 163 11.80 14.66 20.41
CA LYS A 163 12.83 15.62 19.99
C LYS A 163 13.66 16.14 21.17
N GLY A 164 13.02 16.40 22.31
CA GLY A 164 13.62 17.06 23.46
C GLY A 164 14.27 16.12 24.48
N LEU A 165 13.78 14.88 24.63
CA LEU A 165 14.26 13.99 25.70
C LEU A 165 15.70 13.52 25.46
N GLN A 166 16.06 13.14 24.23
CA GLN A 166 17.40 12.66 23.93
C GLN A 166 18.49 13.74 24.13
N PRO A 167 18.36 14.99 23.63
CA PRO A 167 19.32 16.07 23.94
C PRO A 167 19.43 16.37 25.43
N LEU A 168 18.30 16.39 26.15
CA LEU A 168 18.27 16.71 27.57
C LEU A 168 18.97 15.64 28.42
N LEU A 169 18.75 14.35 28.13
CA LEU A 169 19.45 13.27 28.81
C LEU A 169 20.96 13.30 28.53
N ARG A 170 21.36 13.61 27.30
CA ARG A 170 22.78 13.81 26.95
C ARG A 170 23.41 14.99 27.68
N ALA A 171 22.69 16.11 27.77
CA ALA A 171 23.15 17.29 28.52
C ALA A 171 23.34 16.99 30.02
N ARG A 172 22.58 16.05 30.57
CA ARG A 172 22.74 15.53 31.94
C ARG A 172 23.84 14.47 32.10
N GLY A 173 24.67 14.25 31.08
CA GLY A 173 25.82 13.34 31.14
C GLY A 173 25.51 11.87 30.87
N LEU A 174 24.30 11.52 30.42
CA LEU A 174 23.99 10.14 30.03
C LEU A 174 24.63 9.77 28.70
N SER A 175 25.07 8.51 28.62
CA SER A 175 25.64 7.96 27.38
C SER A 175 24.61 8.00 26.23
N PRO A 176 25.06 8.12 24.96
CA PRO A 176 24.16 8.16 23.81
C PRO A 176 23.18 6.99 23.72
N ARG A 177 23.59 5.79 24.20
CA ARG A 177 22.74 4.58 24.23
C ARG A 177 21.63 4.69 25.27
N LEU A 178 21.95 5.13 26.49
CA LEU A 178 20.95 5.31 27.56
C LEU A 178 19.96 6.42 27.22
N ALA A 179 20.42 7.52 26.61
CA ALA A 179 19.56 8.59 26.14
C ALA A 179 18.59 8.12 25.03
N GLN A 180 19.05 7.27 24.11
CA GLN A 180 18.18 6.67 23.10
C GLN A 180 17.18 5.68 23.69
N LEU A 181 17.60 4.87 24.67
CA LEU A 181 16.71 3.95 25.37
C LEU A 181 15.58 4.71 26.07
N GLY A 182 15.92 5.79 26.79
CA GLY A 182 14.93 6.64 27.48
C GLY A 182 13.91 7.27 26.53
N MET A 183 14.33 7.71 25.34
CA MET A 183 13.41 8.18 24.30
C MET A 183 12.46 7.07 23.83
N ARG A 184 12.97 5.85 23.62
CA ARG A 184 12.18 4.71 23.14
C ARG A 184 11.20 4.19 24.19
N THR A 185 11.52 4.31 25.47
CA THR A 185 10.64 3.91 26.57
C THR A 185 9.67 5.02 27.01
N ALA A 186 9.69 6.19 26.38
CA ALA A 186 8.79 7.31 26.72
C ALA A 186 7.29 6.91 26.77
N PRO A 187 6.73 6.11 25.83
CA PRO A 187 5.36 5.62 25.96
C PRO A 187 5.12 4.76 27.20
N VAL A 188 6.09 3.93 27.59
CA VAL A 188 6.01 3.10 28.79
C VAL A 188 6.07 3.96 30.05
N ILE A 189 6.93 5.00 30.06
CA ILE A 189 7.02 5.96 31.15
C ILE A 189 5.70 6.73 31.31
N ALA A 190 5.12 7.21 30.21
CA ALA A 190 3.84 7.91 30.25
C ALA A 190 2.74 7.03 30.87
N VAL A 191 2.66 5.77 30.45
CA VAL A 191 1.73 4.77 31.00
C VAL A 191 1.98 4.50 32.48
N ALA A 192 3.23 4.29 32.89
CA ALA A 192 3.56 4.01 34.28
C ALA A 192 3.22 5.19 35.21
N VAL A 193 3.57 6.42 34.79
CA VAL A 193 3.29 7.62 35.57
C VAL A 193 1.78 7.86 35.69
N THR A 194 1.02 7.71 34.60
CA THR A 194 -0.42 7.95 34.67
C THR A 194 -1.16 6.86 35.44
N ILE A 195 -0.69 5.60 35.42
CA ILE A 195 -1.18 4.54 36.31
C ILE A 195 -0.99 4.93 37.78
N LEU A 196 0.23 5.35 38.15
CA LEU A 196 0.55 5.73 39.53
C LEU A 196 -0.26 6.93 40.01
N LEU A 197 -0.46 7.94 39.15
CA LEU A 197 -1.29 9.11 39.47
C LEU A 197 -2.75 8.73 39.65
N THR A 198 -3.30 7.91 38.76
CA THR A 198 -4.69 7.47 38.85
C THR A 198 -4.95 6.64 40.09
N TRP A 199 -4.04 5.71 40.40
CA TRP A 199 -4.11 4.89 41.60
C TRP A 199 -3.95 5.73 42.88
N GLY A 200 -2.89 6.54 42.97
CA GLY A 200 -2.55 7.28 44.19
C GLY A 200 -3.50 8.44 44.51
N LEU A 201 -4.09 9.07 43.50
CA LEU A 201 -5.05 10.17 43.68
C LEU A 201 -6.52 9.72 43.56
N GLY A 202 -6.77 8.43 43.28
CA GLY A 202 -8.11 7.88 43.09
C GLY A 202 -8.89 8.58 41.98
N LEU A 203 -8.24 8.88 40.84
CA LEU A 203 -8.82 9.70 39.76
C LEU A 203 -10.04 9.05 39.09
N GLU A 204 -10.22 7.74 39.25
CA GLU A 204 -11.43 7.03 38.86
C GLU A 204 -12.69 7.62 39.54
N ASN A 205 -12.59 7.98 40.82
CA ASN A 205 -13.66 8.63 41.58
C ASN A 205 -14.01 10.02 41.05
N TRP A 206 -13.13 10.60 40.22
CA TRP A 206 -13.30 11.91 39.57
C TRP A 206 -13.81 11.77 38.12
N GLY A 207 -14.25 10.57 37.72
CA GLY A 207 -14.80 10.28 36.40
C GLY A 207 -13.77 10.03 35.32
N VAL A 208 -12.49 9.82 35.67
CA VAL A 208 -11.47 9.39 34.69
C VAL A 208 -11.74 7.96 34.27
N ARG A 209 -11.99 7.75 32.98
CA ARG A 209 -12.19 6.40 32.42
C ARG A 209 -10.87 5.65 32.37
N VAL A 210 -10.80 4.55 33.08
CA VAL A 210 -9.66 3.62 33.10
C VAL A 210 -9.90 2.41 32.20
N VAL A 211 -8.89 1.56 32.02
CA VAL A 211 -9.02 0.29 31.29
C VAL A 211 -9.96 -0.66 32.02
N GLY A 212 -9.91 -0.69 33.35
CA GLY A 212 -10.74 -1.58 34.17
C GLY A 212 -10.16 -2.99 34.26
N ASP A 213 -10.99 -3.95 34.66
CA ASP A 213 -10.56 -5.33 34.88
C ASP A 213 -9.96 -5.95 33.62
N VAL A 214 -8.71 -6.40 33.74
CA VAL A 214 -7.99 -7.14 32.71
C VAL A 214 -7.74 -8.55 33.26
N PRO A 215 -8.39 -9.60 32.72
CA PRO A 215 -8.24 -10.96 33.22
C PRO A 215 -6.77 -11.38 33.25
N ALA A 216 -6.31 -11.85 34.41
CA ALA A 216 -4.98 -12.44 34.53
C ALA A 216 -5.01 -13.86 33.95
N GLY A 217 -4.11 -14.15 33.02
CA GLY A 217 -4.01 -15.47 32.42
C GLY A 217 -3.41 -15.47 31.03
N LEU A 218 -2.95 -16.64 30.59
CA LEU A 218 -2.64 -16.85 29.18
C LEU A 218 -3.94 -17.02 28.39
N PRO A 219 -3.96 -16.64 27.09
CA PRO A 219 -5.11 -16.86 26.25
C PRO A 219 -5.48 -18.34 26.22
N VAL A 220 -6.71 -18.66 26.56
CA VAL A 220 -7.27 -20.00 26.38
C VAL A 220 -7.51 -20.20 24.89
N PRO A 221 -7.12 -21.35 24.29
CA PRO A 221 -7.39 -21.63 22.89
C PRO A 221 -8.87 -21.44 22.56
N ALA A 222 -9.16 -20.56 21.61
CA ALA A 222 -10.50 -20.28 21.12
C ALA A 222 -10.67 -20.87 19.72
N LEU A 223 -11.86 -21.42 19.43
CA LEU A 223 -12.24 -21.78 18.08
C LEU A 223 -13.11 -20.65 17.51
N PRO A 224 -12.88 -20.24 16.25
CA PRO A 224 -13.77 -19.28 15.60
C PRO A 224 -15.17 -19.90 15.49
N PRO A 225 -16.24 -19.10 15.63
CA PRO A 225 -17.60 -19.57 15.32
C PRO A 225 -17.66 -20.14 13.90
N LEU A 226 -18.05 -21.41 13.79
CA LEU A 226 -18.21 -22.11 12.51
C LEU A 226 -19.64 -21.92 11.98
N ASP A 227 -20.00 -20.67 11.71
CA ASP A 227 -21.29 -20.30 11.14
C ASP A 227 -21.14 -19.80 9.70
N ALA A 228 -21.78 -20.49 8.76
CA ALA A 228 -21.65 -20.19 7.34
C ALA A 228 -22.24 -18.81 6.98
N GLY A 229 -23.30 -18.38 7.68
CA GLY A 229 -23.92 -17.06 7.47
C GLY A 229 -22.99 -15.93 7.88
N LEU A 230 -22.37 -16.05 9.05
CA LEU A 230 -21.35 -15.13 9.55
C LEU A 230 -20.15 -15.08 8.61
N TRP A 231 -19.67 -16.23 8.15
CA TRP A 231 -18.53 -16.28 7.23
C TRP A 231 -18.82 -15.60 5.89
N ALA A 232 -20.03 -15.78 5.35
CA ALA A 232 -20.44 -15.09 4.12
C ALA A 232 -20.45 -13.56 4.29
N GLN A 233 -20.93 -13.06 5.44
CA GLN A 233 -20.95 -11.63 5.74
C GLN A 233 -19.54 -11.06 5.95
N LEU A 234 -18.64 -11.84 6.57
CA LEU A 234 -17.26 -11.43 6.85
C LEU A 234 -16.29 -11.66 5.69
N ALA A 235 -16.67 -12.38 4.64
CA ALA A 235 -15.76 -12.75 3.55
C ALA A 235 -15.12 -11.53 2.86
N VAL A 236 -15.91 -10.53 2.48
CA VAL A 236 -15.41 -9.32 1.81
C VAL A 236 -14.57 -8.46 2.76
N PRO A 237 -15.02 -8.15 3.99
CA PRO A 237 -14.17 -7.48 4.98
C PRO A 237 -12.86 -8.22 5.26
N ALA A 238 -12.89 -9.55 5.40
CA ALA A 238 -11.70 -10.38 5.63
C ALA A 238 -10.72 -10.26 4.47
N LEU A 239 -11.19 -10.27 3.23
CA LEU A 239 -10.35 -10.11 2.03
C LEU A 239 -9.69 -8.73 2.00
N LEU A 240 -10.46 -7.67 2.26
CA LEU A 240 -9.94 -6.30 2.30
C LEU A 240 -8.89 -6.13 3.41
N ILE A 241 -9.17 -6.60 4.64
CA ILE A 241 -8.21 -6.58 5.75
C ILE A 241 -6.95 -7.37 5.39
N SER A 242 -7.09 -8.52 4.73
CA SER A 242 -5.97 -9.34 4.30
C SER A 242 -5.07 -8.62 3.29
N ILE A 243 -5.65 -8.06 2.22
CA ILE A 243 -4.89 -7.35 1.19
C ILE A 243 -4.19 -6.12 1.79
N VAL A 244 -4.92 -5.33 2.58
CA VAL A 244 -4.38 -4.11 3.19
C VAL A 244 -3.31 -4.44 4.22
N GLY A 245 -3.56 -5.42 5.08
CA GLY A 245 -2.62 -5.87 6.09
C GLY A 245 -1.36 -6.49 5.48
N TYR A 246 -1.50 -7.21 4.37
CA TYR A 246 -0.37 -7.71 3.59
C TYR A 246 0.44 -6.57 2.96
N VAL A 247 -0.21 -5.62 2.29
CA VAL A 247 0.45 -4.50 1.63
C VAL A 247 1.16 -3.59 2.63
N GLU A 248 0.56 -3.34 3.79
CA GLU A 248 1.22 -2.65 4.90
C GLU A 248 2.47 -3.44 5.35
N THR A 249 2.30 -4.73 5.61
CA THR A 249 3.38 -5.62 6.08
C THR A 249 4.57 -5.66 5.12
N ILE A 250 4.33 -5.92 3.84
CA ILE A 250 5.39 -6.05 2.83
C ILE A 250 6.08 -4.70 2.59
N SER A 251 5.34 -3.58 2.63
CA SER A 251 5.91 -2.24 2.50
C SER A 251 6.90 -1.94 3.64
N VAL A 252 6.53 -2.25 4.89
CA VAL A 252 7.41 -2.08 6.05
C VAL A 252 8.61 -3.04 5.96
N ALA A 253 8.37 -4.32 5.65
CA ALA A 253 9.41 -5.33 5.55
C ALA A 253 10.45 -4.95 4.50
N GLN A 254 10.02 -4.60 3.28
CA GLN A 254 10.92 -4.21 2.18
C GLN A 254 11.68 -2.92 2.50
N THR A 255 11.03 -1.92 3.09
CA THR A 255 11.68 -0.65 3.44
C THR A 255 12.81 -0.86 4.46
N LEU A 256 12.58 -1.69 5.48
CA LEU A 256 13.59 -2.00 6.49
C LEU A 256 14.66 -2.95 5.95
N ALA A 257 14.29 -3.97 5.17
CA ALA A 257 15.23 -4.89 4.54
C ALA A 257 16.17 -4.18 3.57
N ALA A 258 15.68 -3.20 2.78
CA ALA A 258 16.48 -2.40 1.86
C ALA A 258 17.61 -1.65 2.58
N LYS A 259 17.36 -1.10 3.78
CA LYS A 259 18.39 -0.44 4.60
C LYS A 259 19.52 -1.39 5.01
N ARG A 260 19.24 -2.70 5.12
CA ARG A 260 20.20 -3.76 5.46
C ARG A 260 20.65 -4.59 4.26
N ARG A 261 20.27 -4.20 3.03
CA ARG A 261 20.53 -4.96 1.78
C ARG A 261 20.04 -6.41 1.85
N GLN A 262 18.92 -6.64 2.53
CA GLN A 262 18.26 -7.94 2.65
C GLN A 262 17.13 -8.04 1.61
N ARG A 263 16.75 -9.28 1.27
CA ARG A 263 15.58 -9.57 0.44
C ARG A 263 14.47 -10.12 1.32
N ILE A 264 13.25 -9.78 0.95
CA ILE A 264 12.01 -10.31 1.53
C ILE A 264 11.32 -11.10 0.43
N ASP A 265 10.83 -12.28 0.76
CA ASP A 265 10.03 -13.09 -0.15
C ASP A 265 8.54 -12.74 0.03
N PRO A 266 7.89 -12.08 -0.94
CA PRO A 266 6.51 -11.64 -0.80
C PRO A 266 5.50 -12.80 -0.63
N ASP A 267 5.76 -13.96 -1.22
CA ASP A 267 4.86 -15.12 -1.14
C ASP A 267 4.97 -15.79 0.23
N GLN A 268 6.20 -15.91 0.75
CA GLN A 268 6.41 -16.44 2.10
C GLN A 268 5.85 -15.50 3.18
N GLU A 269 5.88 -14.18 2.98
CA GLU A 269 5.23 -13.23 3.90
C GLU A 269 3.70 -13.39 3.93
N LEU A 270 3.05 -13.77 2.82
CA LEU A 270 1.62 -14.11 2.82
C LEU A 270 1.35 -15.32 3.71
N VAL A 271 2.15 -16.38 3.57
CA VAL A 271 2.02 -17.60 4.39
C VAL A 271 2.27 -17.28 5.87
N ALA A 272 3.33 -16.51 6.18
CA ALA A 272 3.68 -16.13 7.53
C ALA A 272 2.59 -15.27 8.20
N LEU A 273 2.06 -14.30 7.47
CA LEU A 273 0.99 -13.43 7.97
C LEU A 273 -0.34 -14.18 8.08
N GLY A 274 -0.61 -15.11 7.17
CA GLY A 274 -1.78 -16.00 7.24
C GLY A 274 -1.75 -16.89 8.47
N GLY A 275 -0.62 -17.57 8.70
CA GLY A 275 -0.39 -18.33 9.92
C GLY A 275 -0.48 -17.48 11.19
N ALA A 276 0.07 -16.26 11.16
CA ALA A 276 -0.02 -15.34 12.29
C ALA A 276 -1.47 -14.93 12.60
N ASN A 277 -2.32 -14.69 11.60
CA ASN A 277 -3.74 -14.38 11.79
C ASN A 277 -4.56 -15.58 12.27
N ILE A 278 -4.26 -16.79 11.80
CA ILE A 278 -4.84 -18.02 12.36
C ILE A 278 -4.44 -18.16 13.83
N GLY A 279 -3.17 -17.93 14.17
CA GLY A 279 -2.71 -17.91 15.56
C GLY A 279 -3.40 -16.86 16.42
N ALA A 280 -3.66 -15.67 15.86
CA ALA A 280 -4.42 -14.62 16.53
C ALA A 280 -5.83 -15.13 16.86
N ALA A 281 -6.54 -15.70 15.89
CA ALA A 281 -7.88 -16.27 16.09
C ALA A 281 -7.87 -17.38 17.15
N LEU A 282 -6.93 -18.31 17.08
CA LEU A 282 -6.79 -19.40 18.04
C LEU A 282 -6.46 -18.92 19.46
N SER A 283 -5.83 -17.76 19.59
CA SER A 283 -5.60 -17.12 20.89
C SER A 283 -6.77 -16.26 21.38
N GLY A 284 -7.90 -16.23 20.67
CA GLY A 284 -9.05 -15.37 21.00
C GLY A 284 -8.84 -13.91 20.62
N GLY A 285 -7.95 -13.64 19.68
CA GLY A 285 -7.60 -12.31 19.17
C GLY A 285 -8.40 -11.87 17.94
N PHE A 286 -7.94 -10.79 17.32
CA PHE A 286 -8.52 -10.20 16.10
C PHE A 286 -7.42 -10.02 15.03
N PRO A 287 -7.74 -9.60 13.78
CA PRO A 287 -6.75 -9.52 12.71
C PRO A 287 -5.48 -8.72 13.05
N VAL A 288 -4.33 -9.22 12.59
CA VAL A 288 -3.00 -8.69 12.89
C VAL A 288 -2.16 -8.47 11.64
N THR A 289 -1.24 -7.51 11.70
CA THR A 289 -0.33 -7.15 10.59
C THR A 289 1.06 -6.76 11.10
N GLY A 290 2.01 -6.56 10.18
CA GLY A 290 3.33 -6.01 10.46
C GLY A 290 3.27 -4.51 10.74
N GLY A 291 3.34 -4.11 12.02
CA GLY A 291 3.22 -2.70 12.40
C GLY A 291 4.49 -1.90 12.18
N PHE A 292 4.41 -0.75 11.48
CA PHE A 292 5.55 0.14 11.20
C PHE A 292 6.28 0.56 12.48
N ALA A 293 5.57 1.12 13.47
CA ALA A 293 6.18 1.66 14.68
C ALA A 293 6.95 0.60 15.50
N ARG A 294 6.42 -0.62 15.63
CA ARG A 294 7.07 -1.71 16.36
C ARG A 294 8.27 -2.25 15.60
N SER A 295 8.13 -2.41 14.29
CA SER A 295 9.19 -2.92 13.42
C SER A 295 10.38 -1.96 13.37
N VAL A 296 10.14 -0.63 13.39
CA VAL A 296 11.22 0.36 13.50
C VAL A 296 11.93 0.26 14.85
N VAL A 297 11.19 0.12 15.97
CA VAL A 297 11.82 -0.08 17.29
C VAL A 297 12.67 -1.34 17.31
N ASN A 298 12.17 -2.43 16.73
CA ASN A 298 12.89 -3.71 16.65
C ASN A 298 14.14 -3.61 15.75
N PHE A 299 14.00 -2.97 14.58
CA PHE A 299 15.11 -2.68 13.67
C PHE A 299 16.21 -1.85 14.32
N ASP A 300 15.82 -0.77 15.00
CA ASP A 300 16.69 0.18 15.69
C ASP A 300 17.29 -0.39 16.98
N ALA A 301 16.67 -1.42 17.56
CA ALA A 301 17.22 -2.20 18.68
C ALA A 301 18.29 -3.20 18.22
N GLY A 302 18.48 -3.38 16.90
CA GLY A 302 19.50 -4.26 16.36
C GLY A 302 19.01 -5.70 16.16
N ALA A 303 17.71 -5.93 15.97
CA ALA A 303 17.20 -7.26 15.65
C ALA A 303 17.85 -7.82 14.37
N GLU A 304 18.52 -8.97 14.49
CA GLU A 304 19.22 -9.65 13.39
C GLU A 304 18.48 -10.91 12.90
N THR A 305 17.54 -11.43 13.68
CA THR A 305 16.76 -12.63 13.36
C THR A 305 15.30 -12.44 13.77
N PRO A 306 14.35 -13.18 13.15
CA PRO A 306 12.95 -13.18 13.56
C PRO A 306 12.74 -13.55 15.03
N ALA A 307 13.71 -14.19 15.69
CA ALA A 307 13.66 -14.57 17.11
C ALA A 307 13.41 -13.39 18.06
N ALA A 308 13.72 -12.15 17.66
CA ALA A 308 13.34 -10.95 18.40
C ALA A 308 11.82 -10.87 18.66
N GLY A 309 11.00 -11.38 17.73
CA GLY A 309 9.56 -11.54 17.88
C GLY A 309 9.19 -12.53 19.00
N ALA A 310 9.85 -13.69 19.07
CA ALA A 310 9.63 -14.67 20.13
C ALA A 310 9.98 -14.11 21.53
N PHE A 311 11.08 -13.37 21.68
CA PHE A 311 11.40 -12.68 22.94
C PHE A 311 10.33 -11.66 23.33
N THR A 312 9.78 -10.95 22.34
CA THR A 312 8.65 -10.03 22.55
C THR A 312 7.40 -10.78 23.00
N ALA A 313 7.10 -11.95 22.43
CA ALA A 313 5.99 -12.80 22.84
C ALA A 313 6.14 -13.28 24.29
N ILE A 314 7.34 -13.69 24.71
CA ILE A 314 7.63 -14.07 26.10
C ILE A 314 7.41 -12.88 27.04
N GLY A 315 7.93 -11.70 26.68
CA GLY A 315 7.72 -10.48 27.48
C GLY A 315 6.24 -10.10 27.58
N MET A 316 5.48 -10.32 26.51
CA MET A 316 4.03 -10.11 26.52
C MET A 316 3.30 -11.11 27.41
N ALA A 317 3.64 -12.40 27.33
CA ALA A 317 3.06 -13.44 28.19
C ALA A 317 3.34 -13.13 29.69
N LEU A 318 4.57 -12.75 30.03
CA LEU A 318 4.93 -12.36 31.39
C LEU A 318 4.14 -11.12 31.85
N ALA A 319 3.99 -10.13 30.99
CA ALA A 319 3.20 -8.94 31.29
C ALA A 319 1.72 -9.28 31.54
N THR A 320 1.11 -10.14 30.73
CA THR A 320 -0.29 -10.57 30.94
C THR A 320 -0.47 -11.36 32.24
N LEU A 321 0.57 -12.05 32.73
CA LEU A 321 0.51 -12.79 33.99
C LEU A 321 0.77 -11.93 35.23
N THR A 322 1.51 -10.83 35.11
CA THR A 322 2.04 -10.08 36.27
C THR A 322 1.60 -8.62 36.35
N LEU A 323 1.37 -7.97 35.20
CA LEU A 323 1.09 -6.53 35.13
C LEU A 323 -0.41 -6.22 35.04
N THR A 324 -1.29 -7.21 34.89
CA THR A 324 -2.74 -6.98 34.75
C THR A 324 -3.38 -6.20 35.91
N PRO A 325 -3.02 -6.40 37.20
CA PRO A 325 -3.57 -5.58 38.27
C PRO A 325 -3.15 -4.11 38.16
N ALA A 326 -1.93 -3.84 37.69
CA ALA A 326 -1.46 -2.46 37.47
C ALA A 326 -2.14 -1.80 36.27
N LEU A 327 -2.48 -2.59 35.23
CA LEU A 327 -3.15 -2.10 34.03
C LEU A 327 -4.59 -1.64 34.30
N TYR A 328 -5.23 -2.10 35.38
CA TYR A 328 -6.56 -1.64 35.78
C TYR A 328 -6.67 -0.12 35.81
N TYR A 329 -5.72 0.53 36.48
CA TYR A 329 -5.70 1.99 36.71
C TYR A 329 -5.23 2.81 35.51
N LEU A 330 -4.94 2.18 34.36
CA LEU A 330 -4.43 2.89 33.19
C LEU A 330 -5.52 3.78 32.57
N PRO A 331 -5.34 5.12 32.50
CA PRO A 331 -6.33 5.97 31.87
C PRO A 331 -6.44 5.74 30.37
N GLN A 332 -7.67 5.64 29.85
CA GLN A 332 -7.93 5.54 28.42
C GLN A 332 -7.37 6.76 27.66
N ALA A 333 -7.36 7.94 28.28
CA ALA A 333 -6.71 9.14 27.74
C ALA A 333 -5.21 8.95 27.43
N THR A 334 -4.48 8.16 28.22
CA THR A 334 -3.06 7.89 27.98
C THR A 334 -2.87 6.97 26.77
N LEU A 335 -3.74 5.97 26.61
CA LEU A 335 -3.75 5.09 25.45
C LEU A 335 -4.09 5.86 24.18
N ALA A 336 -5.11 6.74 24.24
CA ALA A 336 -5.50 7.63 23.16
C ALA A 336 -4.37 8.58 22.75
N ALA A 337 -3.68 9.19 23.72
CA ALA A 337 -2.51 10.03 23.47
C ALA A 337 -1.40 9.25 22.74
N THR A 338 -1.16 8.00 23.16
CA THR A 338 -0.18 7.11 22.52
C THR A 338 -0.56 6.79 21.07
N ILE A 339 -1.85 6.52 20.80
CA ILE A 339 -2.35 6.30 19.43
C ILE A 339 -2.17 7.57 18.60
N VAL A 340 -2.66 8.72 19.07
CA VAL A 340 -2.62 10.00 18.34
C VAL A 340 -1.19 10.34 17.91
N VAL A 341 -0.24 10.26 18.85
CA VAL A 341 1.17 10.56 18.57
C VAL A 341 1.76 9.54 17.58
N ALA A 342 1.39 8.27 17.66
CA ALA A 342 1.85 7.23 16.75
C ALA A 342 1.31 7.39 15.32
N VAL A 343 0.02 7.69 15.16
CA VAL A 343 -0.61 7.79 13.82
C VAL A 343 -0.31 9.10 13.13
N LEU A 344 -0.16 10.22 13.85
CA LEU A 344 0.18 11.51 13.24
C LEU A 344 1.57 11.52 12.59
N THR A 345 2.47 10.59 12.96
CA THR A 345 3.74 10.40 12.24
C THR A 345 3.60 9.71 10.88
N LEU A 346 2.46 9.09 10.59
CA LEU A 346 2.18 8.43 9.32
C LEU A 346 1.48 9.37 8.32
N VAL A 347 0.93 10.48 8.80
CA VAL A 347 0.20 11.47 7.98
C VAL A 347 1.21 12.33 7.21
N ASP A 348 1.27 12.17 5.88
CA ASP A 348 2.16 12.95 5.00
C ASP A 348 1.37 13.76 3.96
N LEU A 349 0.88 14.93 4.36
CA LEU A 349 0.21 15.86 3.44
C LEU A 349 1.15 16.47 2.39
N SER A 350 2.47 16.39 2.60
CA SER A 350 3.46 16.87 1.63
C SER A 350 3.60 15.91 0.45
N ALA A 351 3.35 14.60 0.66
CA ALA A 351 3.28 13.61 -0.42
C ALA A 351 2.20 13.98 -1.44
N LEU A 352 1.01 14.42 -1.00
CA LEU A 352 -0.05 14.84 -1.92
C LEU A 352 0.39 15.98 -2.85
N ARG A 353 1.04 17.01 -2.29
CA ARG A 353 1.55 18.14 -3.09
C ARG A 353 2.61 17.71 -4.10
N ARG A 354 3.56 16.86 -3.68
CA ARG A 354 4.60 16.30 -4.55
C ARG A 354 4.00 15.48 -5.68
N THR A 355 3.07 14.58 -5.37
CA THR A 355 2.41 13.72 -6.37
C THR A 355 1.61 14.55 -7.38
N LEU A 356 0.80 15.52 -6.91
CA LEU A 356 0.04 16.41 -7.80
C LEU A 356 0.93 17.25 -8.72
N SER A 357 2.11 17.67 -8.24
CA SER A 357 3.07 18.43 -9.06
C SER A 357 3.72 17.58 -10.15
N TYR A 358 3.89 16.28 -9.92
CA TYR A 358 4.54 15.36 -10.85
C TYR A 358 3.56 14.71 -11.83
N SER A 359 2.45 14.14 -11.32
CA SER A 359 1.45 13.43 -12.10
C SER A 359 0.06 13.79 -11.59
N ARG A 360 -0.69 14.54 -12.39
CA ARG A 360 -2.07 14.95 -12.04
C ARG A 360 -2.98 13.74 -11.85
N GLY A 361 -2.80 12.68 -12.64
CA GLY A 361 -3.58 11.44 -12.51
C GLY A 361 -3.33 10.73 -11.19
N ASP A 362 -2.07 10.55 -10.81
CA ASP A 362 -1.71 9.89 -9.54
C ASP A 362 -2.09 10.75 -8.32
N GLY A 363 -1.94 12.08 -8.45
CA GLY A 363 -2.36 13.01 -7.41
C GLY A 363 -3.88 13.06 -7.23
N ALA A 364 -4.65 12.96 -8.32
CA ALA A 364 -6.10 12.83 -8.27
C ALA A 364 -6.53 11.52 -7.60
N ALA A 365 -5.86 10.39 -7.91
CA ALA A 365 -6.12 9.12 -7.25
C ALA A 365 -5.85 9.15 -5.75
N MET A 366 -4.72 9.74 -5.35
CA MET A 366 -4.37 9.94 -3.94
C MET A 366 -5.40 10.84 -3.23
N LEU A 367 -5.81 11.95 -3.84
CA LEU A 367 -6.81 12.86 -3.28
C LEU A 367 -8.18 12.19 -3.14
N ALA A 368 -8.63 11.47 -4.17
CA ALA A 368 -9.88 10.71 -4.15
C ALA A 368 -9.87 9.67 -3.02
N THR A 369 -8.76 8.92 -2.88
CA THR A 369 -8.58 7.95 -1.79
C THR A 369 -8.71 8.64 -0.44
N ILE A 370 -8.08 9.80 -0.24
CA ILE A 370 -8.17 10.56 1.02
C ILE A 370 -9.61 10.99 1.30
N LEU A 371 -10.26 11.65 0.35
CA LEU A 371 -11.61 12.21 0.55
C LEU A 371 -12.65 11.12 0.77
N VAL A 372 -12.63 10.06 -0.05
CA VAL A 372 -13.57 8.93 0.10
C VAL A 372 -13.32 8.21 1.43
N THR A 373 -12.06 8.03 1.85
CA THR A 373 -11.77 7.41 3.16
C THR A 373 -12.33 8.24 4.32
N LEU A 374 -12.18 9.57 4.28
CA LEU A 374 -12.64 10.44 5.36
C LEU A 374 -14.18 10.53 5.43
N ILE A 375 -14.86 10.51 4.28
CA ILE A 375 -16.31 10.71 4.18
C ILE A 375 -17.08 9.39 4.21
N GLY A 376 -16.59 8.37 3.51
CA GLY A 376 -17.24 7.06 3.34
C GLY A 376 -16.61 5.94 4.17
N GLY A 377 -15.54 6.20 4.91
CA GLY A 377 -14.85 5.21 5.73
C GLY A 377 -13.75 4.45 5.00
N VAL A 378 -13.03 3.61 5.75
CA VAL A 378 -11.81 2.93 5.28
C VAL A 378 -12.04 1.97 4.12
N GLU A 379 -13.10 1.17 4.17
CA GLU A 379 -13.38 0.16 3.13
C GLU A 379 -13.66 0.79 1.77
N THR A 380 -14.56 1.79 1.73
CA THR A 380 -14.92 2.51 0.51
C THR A 380 -13.73 3.31 -0.04
N GLY A 381 -12.92 3.90 0.84
CA GLY A 381 -11.72 4.64 0.47
C GLY A 381 -10.67 3.80 -0.25
N ILE A 382 -10.38 2.60 0.26
CA ILE A 382 -9.44 1.67 -0.38
C ILE A 382 -10.01 1.15 -1.70
N GLY A 383 -11.28 0.75 -1.71
CA GLY A 383 -11.94 0.28 -2.93
C GLY A 383 -11.89 1.32 -4.05
N ALA A 384 -12.18 2.58 -3.72
CA ALA A 384 -12.08 3.71 -4.66
C ALA A 384 -10.64 3.94 -5.12
N GLY A 385 -9.67 3.91 -4.19
CA GLY A 385 -8.25 4.11 -4.53
C GLY A 385 -7.69 3.04 -5.46
N VAL A 386 -7.93 1.77 -5.16
CA VAL A 386 -7.51 0.64 -6.01
C VAL A 386 -8.21 0.68 -7.36
N GLY A 387 -9.53 0.84 -7.38
CA GLY A 387 -10.32 0.91 -8.60
C GLY A 387 -9.85 2.04 -9.52
N LEU A 388 -9.61 3.23 -8.96
CA LEU A 388 -9.12 4.37 -9.72
C LEU A 388 -7.67 4.18 -10.20
N SER A 389 -6.80 3.54 -9.41
CA SER A 389 -5.44 3.21 -9.84
C SER A 389 -5.43 2.26 -11.04
N ILE A 390 -6.26 1.21 -11.00
CA ILE A 390 -6.41 0.26 -12.11
C ILE A 390 -7.02 0.95 -13.33
N ALA A 391 -8.08 1.73 -13.14
CA ALA A 391 -8.72 2.48 -14.23
C ALA A 391 -7.76 3.47 -14.91
N LEU A 392 -6.96 4.20 -14.13
CA LEU A 392 -5.95 5.11 -14.66
C LEU A 392 -4.81 4.38 -15.37
N HIS A 393 -4.42 3.21 -14.89
CA HIS A 393 -3.43 2.38 -15.56
C HIS A 393 -3.96 1.92 -16.93
N LEU A 394 -5.16 1.32 -16.98
CA LEU A 394 -5.82 0.90 -18.22
C LEU A 394 -6.06 2.08 -19.19
N TRP A 395 -6.40 3.26 -18.66
CA TRP A 395 -6.60 4.45 -19.48
C TRP A 395 -5.28 4.95 -20.10
N ARG A 396 -4.16 4.92 -19.37
CA ARG A 396 -2.85 5.32 -19.89
C ARG A 396 -2.34 4.36 -20.95
N THR A 397 -2.51 3.06 -20.73
CA THR A 397 -2.00 2.04 -21.67
C THR A 397 -2.88 1.90 -22.91
N SER A 398 -4.18 2.24 -22.84
CA SER A 398 -5.08 2.27 -24.01
C SER A 398 -4.79 3.43 -24.98
N ARG A 399 -4.11 4.49 -24.54
CA ARG A 399 -3.67 5.62 -25.37
C ARG A 399 -2.16 5.83 -25.25
N PRO A 400 -1.35 4.89 -25.77
CA PRO A 400 0.09 4.95 -25.64
C PRO A 400 0.68 6.16 -26.38
N HIS A 401 1.84 6.62 -25.95
CA HIS A 401 2.56 7.64 -26.69
C HIS A 401 3.07 7.05 -28.02
N VAL A 402 2.78 7.74 -29.11
CA VAL A 402 3.28 7.39 -30.44
C VAL A 402 4.13 8.52 -30.99
N ALA A 403 5.26 8.16 -31.57
CA ALA A 403 6.21 9.08 -32.18
C ALA A 403 6.39 8.74 -33.66
N ILE A 404 6.23 9.75 -34.51
CA ILE A 404 6.72 9.68 -35.89
C ILE A 404 8.22 9.92 -35.85
N LEU A 405 8.96 9.04 -36.50
CA LEU A 405 10.42 9.06 -36.49
C LEU A 405 10.98 9.62 -37.79
N GLY A 406 12.08 10.37 -37.66
CA GLY A 406 12.98 10.69 -38.77
C GLY A 406 14.42 10.34 -38.41
N GLN A 407 15.28 10.27 -39.42
CA GLN A 407 16.70 10.01 -39.26
C GLN A 407 17.44 11.27 -38.82
N VAL A 408 18.30 11.16 -37.81
CA VAL A 408 19.14 12.28 -37.36
C VAL A 408 20.34 12.43 -38.32
N PRO A 409 20.59 13.61 -38.91
CA PRO A 409 21.72 13.86 -39.80
C PRO A 409 23.06 13.44 -39.21
N GLY A 410 23.92 12.82 -40.02
CA GLY A 410 25.24 12.32 -39.62
C GLY A 410 25.21 11.06 -38.76
N THR A 411 24.07 10.38 -38.63
CA THR A 411 23.91 9.19 -37.76
C THR A 411 22.91 8.16 -38.32
N GLU A 412 22.92 6.97 -37.73
CA GLU A 412 21.92 5.91 -37.96
C GLU A 412 20.74 5.99 -36.96
N HIS A 413 20.64 7.06 -36.17
CA HIS A 413 19.64 7.16 -35.12
C HIS A 413 18.33 7.76 -35.62
N PHE A 414 17.22 7.16 -35.17
CA PHE A 414 15.87 7.64 -35.43
C PHE A 414 15.26 8.28 -34.19
N ARG A 415 14.71 9.49 -34.35
CA ARG A 415 14.15 10.30 -33.24
C ARG A 415 12.84 10.96 -33.63
N ASN A 416 12.07 11.31 -32.59
CA ASN A 416 10.76 11.96 -32.74
C ASN A 416 10.90 13.33 -33.43
N ILE A 417 10.18 13.50 -34.54
CA ILE A 417 10.13 14.73 -35.35
C ILE A 417 9.76 15.99 -34.54
N ALA A 418 8.93 15.85 -33.50
CA ALA A 418 8.47 16.96 -32.67
C ALA A 418 9.51 17.42 -31.64
N ARG A 419 10.62 16.69 -31.48
CA ARG A 419 11.63 16.95 -30.45
C ARG A 419 13.04 17.16 -30.98
N HIS A 420 13.35 16.67 -32.19
CA HIS A 420 14.70 16.67 -32.75
C HIS A 420 14.64 17.10 -34.22
N ARG A 421 15.69 17.75 -34.70
CA ARG A 421 15.85 18.00 -36.14
C ARG A 421 16.23 16.69 -36.82
N VAL A 422 15.37 16.22 -37.71
CA VAL A 422 15.49 14.92 -38.38
C VAL A 422 15.05 15.03 -39.84
N THR A 423 15.56 14.15 -40.68
CA THR A 423 15.15 13.97 -42.07
C THR A 423 14.08 12.88 -42.15
N THR A 424 12.98 13.17 -42.85
CA THR A 424 11.89 12.23 -43.13
C THR A 424 11.70 12.07 -44.63
N VAL A 425 11.18 10.94 -45.07
CA VAL A 425 10.86 10.67 -46.48
C VAL A 425 9.34 10.71 -46.64
N PRO A 426 8.76 11.52 -47.55
CA PRO A 426 7.30 11.63 -47.70
C PRO A 426 6.59 10.30 -47.99
N GLU A 427 7.28 9.38 -48.67
CA GLU A 427 6.76 8.07 -49.05
C GLU A 427 6.78 7.05 -47.89
N ILE A 428 7.45 7.37 -46.76
CA ILE A 428 7.69 6.45 -45.65
C ILE A 428 7.23 7.05 -44.33
N LEU A 429 6.27 6.39 -43.70
CA LEU A 429 5.81 6.68 -42.35
C LEU A 429 6.48 5.73 -41.36
N SER A 430 7.52 6.20 -40.67
CA SER A 430 8.14 5.47 -39.57
C SER A 430 7.45 5.82 -38.26
N ILE A 431 6.84 4.83 -37.61
CA ILE A 431 6.08 5.00 -36.36
C ILE A 431 6.72 4.16 -35.26
N ARG A 432 6.89 4.76 -34.08
CA ARG A 432 7.27 4.05 -32.85
C ARG A 432 6.18 4.17 -31.81
N ILE A 433 5.74 3.03 -31.29
CA ILE A 433 4.76 2.94 -30.21
C ILE A 433 5.53 2.65 -28.94
N ASP A 434 5.41 3.51 -27.93
CA ASP A 434 6.12 3.37 -26.66
C ASP A 434 5.33 2.50 -25.65
N GLU A 435 4.75 1.37 -26.10
CA GLU A 435 3.98 0.41 -25.28
C GLU A 435 3.86 -0.97 -25.98
N SER A 436 3.52 -2.02 -25.22
CA SER A 436 3.10 -3.32 -25.77
C SER A 436 1.74 -3.22 -26.46
N LEU A 437 1.47 -4.08 -27.44
CA LEU A 437 0.20 -4.06 -28.17
C LEU A 437 -0.75 -5.11 -27.62
N TYR A 438 -1.94 -4.69 -27.23
CA TYR A 438 -2.95 -5.59 -26.70
C TYR A 438 -4.35 -4.97 -26.81
N PHE A 439 -5.39 -5.72 -26.45
CA PHE A 439 -6.79 -5.34 -26.70
C PHE A 439 -7.18 -3.88 -26.36
N PRO A 440 -6.62 -3.19 -25.33
CA PRO A 440 -7.01 -1.80 -25.03
C PRO A 440 -6.46 -0.78 -26.00
N ASN A 441 -5.33 -1.03 -26.67
CA ASN A 441 -4.65 -0.06 -27.53
C ASN A 441 -4.52 -0.47 -29.00
N ALA A 442 -4.91 -1.70 -29.34
CA ALA A 442 -4.91 -2.19 -30.72
C ALA A 442 -5.66 -1.23 -31.67
N ARG A 443 -6.90 -0.87 -31.32
CA ARG A 443 -7.72 0.06 -32.12
C ARG A 443 -7.12 1.46 -32.24
N PHE A 444 -6.44 1.95 -31.21
CA PHE A 444 -5.77 3.25 -31.26
C PHE A 444 -4.66 3.26 -32.32
N LEU A 445 -3.94 2.15 -32.49
CA LEU A 445 -2.93 2.03 -33.54
C LEU A 445 -3.57 2.01 -34.94
N GLU A 446 -4.65 1.25 -35.11
CA GLU A 446 -5.39 1.20 -36.38
C GLU A 446 -5.85 2.60 -36.81
N ASP A 447 -6.58 3.30 -35.93
CA ASP A 447 -7.11 4.64 -36.18
C ASP A 447 -5.97 5.60 -36.56
N LEU A 448 -4.84 5.56 -35.84
CA LEU A 448 -3.69 6.41 -36.11
C LEU A 448 -3.06 6.15 -37.48
N ILE A 449 -2.89 4.88 -37.86
CA ILE A 449 -2.30 4.52 -39.16
C ILE A 449 -3.26 4.94 -40.27
N TYR A 450 -4.55 4.65 -40.13
CA TYR A 450 -5.55 4.98 -41.14
C TYR A 450 -5.70 6.49 -41.35
N ASP A 451 -5.77 7.27 -40.27
CA ASP A 451 -5.81 8.73 -40.35
C ASP A 451 -4.60 9.28 -41.10
N ARG A 452 -3.42 8.67 -40.90
CA ARG A 452 -2.19 9.12 -41.56
C ARG A 452 -2.11 8.73 -43.03
N VAL A 453 -2.56 7.53 -43.37
CA VAL A 453 -2.65 7.04 -44.75
C VAL A 453 -3.66 7.86 -45.55
N ALA A 454 -4.80 8.20 -44.95
CA ALA A 454 -5.80 9.05 -45.57
C ALA A 454 -5.29 10.48 -45.80
N ALA A 455 -4.45 11.01 -44.90
CA ALA A 455 -3.94 12.37 -44.97
C ALA A 455 -2.77 12.57 -45.96
N ASP A 456 -1.97 11.54 -46.24
CA ASP A 456 -0.78 11.64 -47.10
C ASP A 456 -0.88 10.72 -48.35
N PRO A 457 -1.33 11.24 -49.52
CA PRO A 457 -1.46 10.46 -50.76
C PRO A 457 -0.13 9.93 -51.33
N ALA A 458 0.99 10.56 -50.93
CA ALA A 458 2.34 10.16 -51.32
C ALA A 458 2.84 8.93 -50.56
N LEU A 459 2.16 8.52 -49.48
CA LEU A 459 2.60 7.41 -48.65
C LEU A 459 2.59 6.09 -49.43
N ARG A 460 3.67 5.32 -49.29
CA ARG A 460 3.85 3.99 -49.91
C ARG A 460 4.30 2.93 -48.92
N HIS A 461 4.93 3.34 -47.81
CA HIS A 461 5.46 2.43 -46.80
C HIS A 461 5.13 2.90 -45.39
N VAL A 462 4.63 1.98 -44.56
CA VAL A 462 4.53 2.17 -43.10
C VAL A 462 5.56 1.25 -42.45
N VAL A 463 6.46 1.80 -41.65
CA VAL A 463 7.46 1.04 -40.88
C VAL A 463 7.12 1.15 -39.40
N LEU A 464 6.62 0.06 -38.82
CA LEU A 464 6.34 -0.04 -37.39
C LEU A 464 7.61 -0.46 -36.64
N ASN A 465 8.08 0.44 -35.78
CA ASN A 465 9.28 0.26 -34.97
C ASN A 465 8.93 -0.41 -33.63
N CYS A 466 9.33 -1.69 -33.48
CA CYS A 466 8.91 -2.60 -32.42
C CYS A 466 9.80 -2.74 -31.13
N PRO A 467 10.87 -1.98 -30.86
CA PRO A 467 11.71 -2.16 -29.66
C PRO A 467 10.96 -2.05 -28.35
N ALA A 468 9.94 -1.20 -28.28
CA ALA A 468 9.12 -1.01 -27.08
C ALA A 468 7.97 -2.03 -26.98
N ILE A 469 7.67 -2.77 -28.06
CA ILE A 469 6.63 -3.79 -28.08
C ILE A 469 7.21 -5.07 -27.45
N ASN A 470 6.90 -5.29 -26.18
CA ASN A 470 7.36 -6.48 -25.45
C ASN A 470 6.44 -7.69 -25.63
N PHE A 471 5.19 -7.43 -26.01
CA PHE A 471 4.12 -8.41 -26.06
C PHE A 471 3.06 -7.96 -27.07
N ILE A 472 2.48 -8.94 -27.76
CA ILE A 472 1.33 -8.81 -28.67
C ILE A 472 0.34 -9.89 -28.26
N ASP A 473 -0.91 -9.52 -27.93
CA ASP A 473 -2.00 -10.48 -27.70
C ASP A 473 -2.74 -10.83 -29.00
N SER A 474 -3.74 -11.71 -28.90
CA SER A 474 -4.53 -12.15 -30.05
C SER A 474 -5.28 -10.97 -30.72
N SER A 475 -5.90 -10.09 -29.93
CA SER A 475 -6.67 -8.97 -30.47
C SER A 475 -5.79 -7.95 -31.17
N ALA A 476 -4.59 -7.69 -30.66
CA ALA A 476 -3.61 -6.84 -31.32
C ALA A 476 -3.01 -7.48 -32.57
N LEU A 477 -2.85 -8.81 -32.60
CA LEU A 477 -2.44 -9.54 -33.79
C LEU A 477 -3.50 -9.41 -34.90
N GLU A 478 -4.77 -9.66 -34.59
CA GLU A 478 -5.90 -9.48 -35.53
C GLU A 478 -5.96 -8.04 -36.07
N ALA A 479 -5.73 -7.05 -35.20
CA ALA A 479 -5.66 -5.65 -35.59
C ALA A 479 -4.50 -5.37 -36.56
N LEU A 480 -3.32 -5.94 -36.32
CA LEU A 480 -2.17 -5.81 -37.23
C LEU A 480 -2.43 -6.48 -38.59
N GLU A 481 -3.13 -7.61 -38.60
CA GLU A 481 -3.54 -8.31 -39.82
C GLU A 481 -4.55 -7.46 -40.62
N ALA A 482 -5.54 -6.89 -39.94
CA ALA A 482 -6.50 -5.96 -40.53
C ALA A 482 -5.80 -4.72 -41.12
N VAL A 483 -4.86 -4.12 -40.38
CA VAL A 483 -4.05 -2.99 -40.86
C VAL A 483 -3.24 -3.38 -42.09
N ASN A 484 -2.56 -4.53 -42.09
CA ASN A 484 -1.79 -4.97 -43.24
C ASN A 484 -2.67 -5.16 -44.49
N GLN A 485 -3.86 -5.74 -44.33
CA GLN A 485 -4.79 -5.96 -45.43
C GLN A 485 -5.36 -4.63 -45.96
N GLN A 486 -5.74 -3.70 -45.07
CA GLN A 486 -6.29 -2.42 -45.49
C GLN A 486 -5.22 -1.51 -46.12
N LEU A 487 -3.98 -1.56 -45.63
CA LEU A 487 -2.84 -0.90 -46.26
C LEU A 487 -2.58 -1.48 -47.65
N LYS A 488 -2.65 -2.80 -47.81
CA LYS A 488 -2.52 -3.48 -49.12
C LYS A 488 -3.54 -2.96 -50.12
N ASP A 489 -4.80 -2.85 -49.72
CA ASP A 489 -5.90 -2.37 -50.57
C ASP A 489 -5.72 -0.89 -50.94
N ALA A 490 -5.05 -0.11 -50.08
CA ALA A 490 -4.64 1.28 -50.35
C ALA A 490 -3.32 1.40 -51.14
N GLY A 491 -2.66 0.30 -51.50
CA GLY A 491 -1.38 0.30 -52.22
C GLY A 491 -0.17 0.71 -51.35
N VAL A 492 -0.27 0.55 -50.04
CA VAL A 492 0.77 0.87 -49.04
C VAL A 492 1.29 -0.43 -48.41
N CYS A 493 2.60 -0.59 -48.26
CA CYS A 493 3.19 -1.77 -47.63
C CYS A 493 3.44 -1.56 -46.13
N LEU A 494 3.12 -2.58 -45.32
CA LEU A 494 3.46 -2.63 -43.89
C LEU A 494 4.78 -3.37 -43.66
N HIS A 495 5.71 -2.70 -43.00
CA HIS A 495 7.01 -3.23 -42.60
C HIS A 495 7.15 -3.22 -41.09
N LEU A 496 7.92 -4.16 -40.54
CA LEU A 496 8.28 -4.19 -39.13
C LEU A 496 9.80 -3.99 -38.99
N SER A 497 10.25 -3.37 -37.91
CA SER A 497 11.66 -3.26 -37.58
C SER A 497 11.91 -3.55 -36.10
N GLU A 498 13.10 -4.07 -35.80
CA GLU A 498 13.60 -4.29 -34.43
C GLU A 498 12.62 -5.11 -33.55
N VAL A 499 11.99 -6.13 -34.15
CA VAL A 499 11.11 -7.06 -33.43
C VAL A 499 11.93 -7.94 -32.48
N LYS A 500 11.56 -7.96 -31.20
CA LYS A 500 12.22 -8.78 -30.18
C LYS A 500 11.98 -10.27 -30.43
N GLY A 501 13.00 -11.10 -30.14
CA GLY A 501 12.94 -12.56 -30.29
C GLY A 501 11.65 -13.21 -29.74
N PRO A 502 11.30 -13.02 -28.45
CA PRO A 502 10.07 -13.61 -27.89
C PRO A 502 8.76 -13.18 -28.58
N VAL A 503 8.72 -12.00 -29.18
CA VAL A 503 7.58 -11.52 -29.96
C VAL A 503 7.60 -12.17 -31.34
N MET A 504 8.76 -12.20 -31.99
CA MET A 504 8.95 -12.82 -33.29
C MET A 504 8.61 -14.32 -33.27
N ASP A 505 9.01 -15.05 -32.22
CA ASP A 505 8.70 -16.48 -32.03
C ASP A 505 7.20 -16.76 -32.04
N ARG A 506 6.38 -15.80 -31.60
CA ARG A 506 4.91 -15.88 -31.65
C ARG A 506 4.38 -15.49 -33.03
N LEU A 507 4.89 -14.40 -33.60
CA LEU A 507 4.47 -13.92 -34.92
C LEU A 507 4.77 -14.94 -36.02
N THR A 508 5.89 -15.66 -35.97
CA THR A 508 6.20 -16.73 -36.94
C THR A 508 5.17 -17.85 -36.96
N ARG A 509 4.38 -18.01 -35.89
CA ARG A 509 3.29 -18.99 -35.79
C ARG A 509 1.93 -18.42 -36.25
N SER A 510 1.88 -17.17 -36.71
CA SER A 510 0.67 -16.46 -37.13
C SER A 510 0.64 -16.22 -38.64
N ASP A 511 -0.56 -15.99 -39.16
CA ASP A 511 -0.79 -15.75 -40.59
C ASP A 511 -0.25 -14.38 -41.03
N LEU A 512 -0.12 -13.42 -40.11
CA LEU A 512 0.47 -12.10 -40.36
C LEU A 512 1.80 -12.18 -41.13
N ILE A 513 2.72 -13.07 -40.73
CA ILE A 513 4.05 -13.17 -41.37
C ILE A 513 3.94 -13.68 -42.81
N THR A 514 3.03 -14.62 -43.06
CA THR A 514 2.81 -15.21 -44.38
C THR A 514 2.18 -14.20 -45.34
N HIS A 515 1.35 -13.30 -44.82
CA HIS A 515 0.60 -12.32 -45.62
C HIS A 515 1.15 -10.89 -45.53
N LEU A 516 2.27 -10.67 -44.83
CA LEU A 516 2.87 -9.35 -44.69
C LEU A 516 3.21 -8.77 -46.07
N THR A 517 2.70 -7.56 -46.35
CA THR A 517 2.93 -6.88 -47.63
C THR A 517 4.37 -6.36 -47.77
N GLY A 518 5.01 -6.02 -46.66
CA GLY A 518 6.38 -5.53 -46.62
C GLY A 518 7.39 -6.56 -46.13
N ARG A 519 8.36 -6.10 -45.35
CA ARG A 519 9.50 -6.88 -44.86
C ARG A 519 9.73 -6.61 -43.38
N ILE A 520 10.39 -7.55 -42.72
CA ILE A 520 10.85 -7.40 -41.34
C ILE A 520 12.34 -7.11 -41.38
N PHE A 521 12.72 -5.97 -40.82
CA PHE A 521 14.09 -5.49 -40.78
C PHE A 521 14.69 -5.69 -39.40
N LEU A 522 16.00 -6.01 -39.36
CA LEU A 522 16.72 -6.16 -38.11
C LEU A 522 16.84 -4.81 -37.38
N THR A 523 17.18 -3.75 -38.11
CA THR A 523 17.28 -2.38 -37.59
C THR A 523 16.36 -1.42 -38.33
N GLN A 524 16.00 -0.30 -37.69
CA GLN A 524 15.27 0.77 -38.37
C GLN A 524 16.09 1.38 -39.54
N CYS A 525 17.43 1.40 -39.43
CA CYS A 525 18.31 1.90 -40.48
C CYS A 525 18.26 1.00 -41.73
N ASP A 526 18.26 -0.33 -41.56
CA ASP A 526 18.12 -1.28 -42.67
C ASP A 526 16.82 -1.07 -43.45
N ALA A 527 15.73 -0.76 -42.72
CA ALA A 527 14.44 -0.45 -43.33
C ALA A 527 14.54 0.78 -44.25
N LEU A 528 15.14 1.88 -43.78
CA LEU A 528 15.27 3.09 -44.58
C LEU A 528 16.30 2.95 -45.71
N ASN A 529 17.40 2.23 -45.51
CA ASN A 529 18.34 1.91 -46.59
C ASN A 529 17.69 1.12 -47.72
N ALA A 530 16.77 0.20 -47.40
CA ALA A 530 16.06 -0.59 -48.40
C ALA A 530 14.95 0.20 -49.11
N LEU A 531 14.30 1.13 -48.42
CA LEU A 531 13.12 1.84 -48.93
C LEU A 531 13.44 3.22 -49.54
N ALA A 532 14.48 3.89 -49.06
CA ALA A 532 14.92 5.21 -49.53
C ALA A 532 16.45 5.36 -49.45
N PRO A 533 17.22 4.59 -50.24
CA PRO A 533 18.68 4.52 -50.14
C PRO A 533 19.36 5.87 -50.31
N ASP A 534 18.95 6.68 -51.30
CA ASP A 534 19.61 7.95 -51.62
C ASP A 534 19.48 8.98 -50.48
N ILE A 535 18.27 9.13 -49.94
CA ILE A 535 18.01 10.08 -48.83
C ILE A 535 18.70 9.59 -47.56
N THR A 536 18.70 8.28 -47.31
CA THR A 536 19.33 7.69 -46.13
C THR A 536 20.84 7.88 -46.17
N ALA A 537 21.48 7.58 -47.31
CA ALA A 537 22.91 7.78 -47.52
C ALA A 537 23.30 9.27 -47.44
N ALA A 538 22.52 10.17 -48.06
CA ALA A 538 22.76 11.61 -47.97
C ALA A 538 22.62 12.13 -46.53
N THR A 539 21.62 11.64 -45.78
CA THR A 539 21.41 12.02 -44.38
C THR A 539 22.54 11.50 -43.49
N MET A 540 23.07 10.30 -43.74
CA MET A 540 24.23 9.76 -43.03
C MET A 540 25.52 10.54 -43.34
N ALA A 541 25.68 11.01 -44.58
CA ALA A 541 26.84 11.80 -44.99
C ALA A 541 26.78 13.27 -44.51
N ALA A 542 25.60 13.74 -44.10
CA ALA A 542 25.43 15.10 -43.59
C ALA A 542 26.18 15.31 -42.27
N THR A 543 26.52 16.56 -41.97
CA THR A 543 27.17 16.91 -40.70
C THR A 543 26.26 16.58 -39.53
N ARG A 544 26.81 15.88 -38.54
CA ARG A 544 26.08 15.55 -37.32
C ARG A 544 25.61 16.83 -36.62
N THR A 545 24.30 17.05 -36.63
CA THR A 545 23.66 18.06 -35.79
C THR A 545 23.39 17.44 -34.44
N GLU A 546 24.14 17.85 -33.41
CA GLU A 546 23.72 17.57 -32.04
C GLU A 546 22.35 18.17 -31.81
N THR A 547 21.46 17.35 -31.28
CA THR A 547 20.08 17.75 -31.01
C THR A 547 20.08 18.55 -29.71
N THR A 548 20.56 19.79 -29.78
CA THR A 548 20.27 20.80 -28.76
C THR A 548 18.80 21.13 -28.84
N ARG A 549 18.14 21.05 -27.69
CA ARG A 549 16.77 21.52 -27.49
C ARG A 549 16.68 23.02 -27.73
#